data_AF-A0A1E5K0E5-F1
#
_entry.id   AF-A0A1E5K0E5-F1
#
_cell.length_a   1.000
_cell.length_b   1.000
_cell.length_c   1.000
_cell.angle_alpha   90.00
_cell.angle_beta   90.00
_cell.angle_gamma   90.00
#
_symmetry.space_group_name_H-M   'P 1'
#
loop_
_entity.id
_entity.type
_entity.pdbx_description
1 polymer ?
#
loop_
_entity_poly.entity_id
_entity_poly.type
_entity_poly.pdbx_seq_one_letter_code
_entity_poly.pdbx_strand_id
1 'polypeptide(L)'
;MYQKINYLSYAIIAVGIIIILFGLFTSIEIATFEDYYEPSSGLEEAEEIPFEWSQFYYSFIESLEAGIVTIGIGFISLILNQGNRLRRKQIKQLSSFSLSVSKKELVPSVYQREETWDIKGEDERKIDELYKDKAILEIHPTMEEGFVVVTLKDFHGEGNSYQRVVYISSEKAEEIKQPALVEKYIKQLNNAG
;
A
#
# COMPACT_ATOMS: atom_id res chain seq x y z
N MET A 1 -7.17 15.20 17.54
CA MET A 1 -6.74 13.78 17.57
C MET A 1 -5.26 13.73 17.21
N TYR A 2 -4.35 13.62 18.19
CA TYR A 2 -2.91 13.65 17.93
C TYR A 2 -2.50 12.44 17.06
N GLN A 3 -1.89 12.70 15.91
CA GLN A 3 -1.17 11.68 15.16
C GLN A 3 -0.01 11.23 16.07
N LYS A 4 -0.05 9.99 16.60
CA LYS A 4 1.17 9.37 17.13
C LYS A 4 2.11 9.23 15.94
N ILE A 5 3.07 10.15 15.86
CA ILE A 5 4.13 10.19 14.87
C ILE A 5 4.93 8.89 15.05
N ASN A 6 5.19 8.17 13.96
CA ASN A 6 6.00 6.96 14.04
C ASN A 6 7.49 7.33 14.08
N TYR A 7 7.96 7.78 15.25
CA TYR A 7 9.32 8.26 15.46
C TYR A 7 10.40 7.27 15.00
N LEU A 8 10.12 5.97 15.08
CA LEU A 8 11.05 4.93 14.64
C LEU A 8 11.34 5.01 13.14
N SER A 9 10.30 5.20 12.30
CA SER A 9 10.51 5.28 10.86
C SER A 9 11.23 6.56 10.44
N TYR A 10 10.94 7.67 11.12
CA TYR A 10 11.70 8.91 10.92
C TYR A 10 13.15 8.78 11.36
N ALA A 11 13.42 8.04 12.45
CA ALA A 11 14.78 7.75 12.88
C ALA A 11 15.55 6.92 11.84
N ILE A 12 14.92 5.89 11.25
CA ILE A 12 15.55 5.07 10.18
C ILE A 12 15.88 5.94 8.95
N ILE A 13 14.95 6.81 8.54
CA ILE A 13 15.18 7.73 7.42
C ILE A 13 16.34 8.68 7.75
N ALA A 14 16.37 9.24 8.96
CA ALA A 14 17.45 10.12 9.40
C ALA A 14 18.80 9.39 9.42
N VAL A 15 18.85 8.13 9.86
CA VAL A 15 20.05 7.30 9.80
C VAL A 15 20.52 7.12 8.36
N GLY A 16 19.61 6.83 7.43
CA GLY A 16 19.96 6.72 6.02
C GLY A 16 20.55 8.02 5.43
N ILE A 17 20.02 9.18 5.82
CA ILE A 17 20.60 10.48 5.44
C ILE A 17 22.00 10.67 6.04
N ILE A 18 22.19 10.30 7.31
CA ILE A 18 23.49 10.37 7.99
C ILE A 18 24.51 9.47 7.28
N ILE A 19 24.12 8.27 6.85
CA ILE A 19 24.99 7.35 6.08
C ILE A 19 25.46 8.03 4.79
N ILE A 20 24.57 8.70 4.05
CA ILE A 20 24.93 9.40 2.81
C ILE A 20 25.91 10.55 3.09
N LEU A 21 25.64 11.36 4.12
CA LEU A 21 26.50 12.49 4.47
C LEU A 21 27.87 12.04 4.96
N PHE A 22 27.91 11.00 5.78
CA PHE A 22 29.14 10.40 6.27
C PHE A 22 29.94 9.78 5.12
N GLY A 23 29.26 9.04 4.23
CA GLY A 23 29.85 8.45 3.04
C GLY A 23 30.41 9.49 2.07
N LEU A 24 29.74 10.64 1.91
CA LEU A 24 30.26 11.76 1.14
C LEU A 24 31.57 12.27 1.74
N PHE A 25 31.60 12.48 3.06
CA PHE A 25 32.79 12.95 3.77
C PHE A 25 33.96 11.97 3.64
N THR A 26 33.74 10.68 3.92
CA THR A 26 34.79 9.66 3.82
C THR A 26 35.28 9.47 2.39
N SER A 27 34.39 9.60 1.39
CA SER A 27 34.79 9.49 -0.02
C SER A 27 35.64 10.68 -0.47
N ILE A 28 35.39 11.87 0.07
CA ILE A 28 36.27 13.04 -0.14
C ILE A 28 37.63 12.75 0.49
N GLU A 29 37.69 12.28 1.74
CA GLU A 29 38.96 11.96 2.40
C GLU A 29 39.76 10.92 1.61
N ILE A 30 39.12 9.81 1.21
CA ILE A 30 39.75 8.73 0.42
C ILE A 30 40.28 9.28 -0.90
N ALA A 31 39.51 10.10 -1.62
CA ALA A 31 39.92 10.67 -2.90
C ALA A 31 41.03 11.74 -2.78
N THR A 32 41.35 12.17 -1.56
CA THR A 32 42.44 13.10 -1.24
C THR A 32 43.59 12.43 -0.48
N PHE A 33 43.51 11.12 -0.22
CA PHE A 33 44.52 10.41 0.55
C PHE A 33 45.72 10.02 -0.32
N GLU A 34 46.91 10.24 0.21
CA GLU A 34 48.19 10.28 -0.52
C GLU A 34 48.83 8.91 -0.77
N ASP A 35 48.19 7.81 -0.34
CA ASP A 35 48.81 6.48 -0.19
C ASP A 35 49.28 5.82 -1.51
N TYR A 36 48.94 6.38 -2.67
CA TYR A 36 49.33 5.84 -3.99
C TYR A 36 50.43 6.60 -4.72
N TYR A 37 50.83 7.77 -4.24
CA TYR A 37 51.94 8.53 -4.79
C TYR A 37 53.18 8.31 -3.92
N GLU A 38 53.89 7.22 -4.17
CA GLU A 38 55.29 7.11 -3.74
C GLU A 38 56.05 8.27 -4.40
N PRO A 39 56.69 9.19 -3.65
CA PRO A 39 57.38 10.32 -4.25
C PRO A 39 58.57 9.81 -5.04
N SER A 40 58.35 9.58 -6.34
CA SER A 40 59.42 9.20 -7.24
C SER A 40 60.33 10.43 -7.38
N SER A 41 61.48 10.35 -6.73
CA SER A 41 62.64 11.23 -6.88
C SER A 41 62.51 12.69 -6.40
N GLY A 42 62.88 12.92 -5.14
CA GLY A 42 63.91 13.91 -4.77
C GLY A 42 63.70 15.40 -5.08
N LEU A 43 62.51 15.84 -5.48
CA LEU A 43 62.19 17.25 -5.65
C LEU A 43 61.17 17.65 -4.57
N GLU A 44 61.64 18.46 -3.61
CA GLU A 44 60.84 19.14 -2.58
C GLU A 44 59.95 20.23 -3.20
N GLU A 45 59.13 19.90 -4.19
CA GLU A 45 57.98 20.72 -4.52
C GLU A 45 56.77 19.99 -3.95
N ALA A 46 56.03 20.70 -3.09
CA ALA A 46 54.77 20.22 -2.55
C ALA A 46 53.79 20.04 -3.73
N GLU A 47 53.83 18.88 -4.37
CA GLU A 47 52.88 18.51 -5.40
C GLU A 47 51.50 18.48 -4.74
N GLU A 48 50.58 19.30 -5.24
CA GLU A 48 49.20 19.30 -4.79
C GLU A 48 48.62 17.90 -5.04
N ILE A 49 48.17 17.22 -3.98
CA ILE A 49 47.57 15.88 -4.07
C ILE A 49 46.38 15.95 -5.05
N PRO A 50 46.44 15.26 -6.21
CA PRO A 50 45.36 15.32 -7.18
C PRO A 50 44.14 14.55 -6.65
N PHE A 51 42.95 15.14 -6.82
CA PHE A 51 41.72 14.50 -6.41
C PHE A 51 41.39 13.29 -7.33
N GLU A 52 41.33 12.09 -6.76
CA GLU A 52 41.02 10.86 -7.49
C GLU A 52 39.50 10.64 -7.65
N TRP A 53 38.95 11.15 -8.75
CA TRP A 53 37.51 11.03 -9.06
C TRP A 53 36.98 9.59 -9.09
N SER A 54 37.77 8.63 -9.59
CA SER A 54 37.37 7.22 -9.66
C SER A 54 37.14 6.63 -8.27
N GLN A 55 38.06 6.87 -7.33
CA GLN A 55 37.94 6.41 -5.95
C GLN A 55 36.78 7.11 -5.24
N PHE A 56 36.63 8.43 -5.46
CA PHE A 56 35.50 9.18 -4.94
C PHE A 56 34.18 8.55 -5.35
N TYR A 57 33.95 8.33 -6.65
CA TYR A 57 32.68 7.80 -7.14
C TYR A 57 32.44 6.37 -6.67
N TYR A 58 33.47 5.53 -6.66
CA TYR A 58 33.35 4.15 -6.17
C TYR A 58 32.88 4.11 -4.71
N SER A 59 33.58 4.82 -3.82
CA SER A 59 33.24 4.89 -2.40
C SER A 59 31.91 5.60 -2.13
N PHE A 60 31.63 6.68 -2.87
CA PHE A 60 30.41 7.46 -2.67
C PHE A 60 29.16 6.70 -3.11
N ILE A 61 29.23 5.98 -4.25
CA ILE A 61 28.10 5.20 -4.76
C ILE A 61 27.74 4.08 -3.79
N GLU A 62 28.71 3.34 -3.24
CA GLU A 62 28.43 2.30 -2.23
C GLU A 62 27.67 2.87 -1.02
N SER A 63 28.12 4.03 -0.51
CA SER A 63 27.47 4.70 0.62
C SER A 63 26.09 5.26 0.25
N LEU A 64 25.93 5.77 -0.97
CA LEU A 64 24.68 6.28 -1.51
C LEU A 64 23.64 5.15 -1.60
N GLU A 65 24.01 4.00 -2.15
CA GLU A 65 23.14 2.83 -2.25
C GLU A 65 22.67 2.35 -0.88
N ALA A 66 23.61 2.19 0.07
CA ALA A 66 23.28 1.80 1.44
C ALA A 66 22.31 2.80 2.13
N GLY A 67 22.55 4.09 1.92
CA GLY A 67 21.68 5.16 2.39
C GLY A 67 20.27 5.11 1.79
N ILE A 68 20.17 4.98 0.46
CA ILE A 68 18.90 4.89 -0.27
C ILE A 68 18.10 3.67 0.17
N VAL A 69 18.73 2.49 0.29
CA VAL A 69 18.07 1.27 0.77
C VAL A 69 17.51 1.47 2.18
N THR A 70 18.30 2.07 3.08
CA THR A 70 17.88 2.35 4.46
C THR A 70 16.69 3.31 4.50
N ILE A 71 16.74 4.39 3.72
CA ILE A 71 15.64 5.34 3.58
C ILE A 71 14.38 4.64 3.05
N GLY A 72 14.53 3.78 2.02
CA GLY A 72 13.46 2.98 1.45
C GLY A 72 12.76 2.09 2.49
N ILE A 73 13.52 1.39 3.32
CA ILE A 73 12.99 0.58 4.44
C ILE A 73 12.22 1.45 5.43
N GLY A 74 12.72 2.66 5.72
CA GLY A 74 12.04 3.64 6.56
C GLY A 74 10.68 4.07 5.99
N PHE A 75 10.61 4.34 4.68
CA PHE A 75 9.35 4.68 4.00
C PHE A 75 8.36 3.51 3.96
N ILE A 76 8.81 2.30 3.65
CA ILE A 76 7.96 1.10 3.69
C ILE A 76 7.35 0.94 5.10
N SER A 77 8.15 1.16 6.14
CA SER A 77 7.68 1.12 7.53
C SER A 77 6.64 2.20 7.86
N LEU A 78 6.77 3.41 7.29
CA LEU A 78 5.75 4.46 7.41
C LEU A 78 4.43 4.03 6.76
N ILE A 79 4.50 3.52 5.53
CA ILE A 79 3.32 3.12 4.75
C ILE A 79 2.57 1.98 5.46
N LEU A 80 3.29 0.94 5.90
CA LEU A 80 2.70 -0.20 6.61
C LEU A 80 2.06 0.22 7.93
N ASN A 81 2.68 1.15 8.68
CA ASN A 81 2.09 1.63 9.93
C ASN A 81 0.86 2.52 9.69
N GLN A 82 0.84 3.31 8.61
CA GLN A 82 -0.35 4.07 8.21
C GLN A 82 -1.50 3.14 7.81
N GLY A 83 -1.25 2.12 6.99
CA GLY A 83 -2.25 1.12 6.59
C GLY A 83 -2.82 0.35 7.78
N ASN A 84 -1.97 -0.15 8.69
CA ASN A 84 -2.39 -0.84 9.90
C ASN A 84 -3.19 0.06 10.86
N ARG A 85 -2.87 1.36 10.92
CA ARG A 85 -3.58 2.32 11.77
C ARG A 85 -4.96 2.66 11.22
N LEU A 86 -5.14 2.73 9.90
CA LEU A 86 -6.45 2.92 9.27
C LEU A 86 -7.37 1.73 9.57
N ARG A 87 -6.86 0.51 9.42
CA ARG A 87 -7.58 -0.73 9.76
C ARG A 87 -7.98 -0.78 11.25
N ARG A 88 -7.07 -0.40 12.16
CA ARG A 88 -7.38 -0.34 13.61
C ARG A 88 -8.35 0.78 13.99
N LYS A 89 -8.39 1.90 13.27
CA LYS A 89 -9.38 2.97 13.50
C LYS A 89 -10.79 2.52 13.10
N GLN A 90 -10.93 1.82 11.97
CA GLN A 90 -12.20 1.22 11.55
C GLN A 90 -12.70 0.20 12.59
N ILE A 91 -11.82 -0.68 13.07
CA ILE A 91 -12.18 -1.67 14.11
C ILE A 91 -12.57 -0.99 15.44
N LYS A 92 -11.87 0.08 15.86
CA LYS A 92 -12.24 0.81 17.08
C LYS A 92 -13.55 1.58 16.96
N GLN A 93 -13.90 2.10 15.79
CA GLN A 93 -15.20 2.74 15.57
C GLN A 93 -16.34 1.71 15.61
N LEU A 94 -16.13 0.52 15.03
CA LEU A 94 -17.05 -0.62 15.14
C LEU A 94 -17.21 -1.09 16.60
N SER A 95 -16.13 -1.18 17.37
CA SER A 95 -16.20 -1.59 18.78
C SER A 95 -16.78 -0.52 19.71
N SER A 96 -16.66 0.77 19.37
CA SER A 96 -17.33 1.84 20.13
C SER A 96 -18.84 1.92 19.86
N PHE A 97 -19.31 1.28 18.78
CA PHE A 97 -20.74 1.11 18.50
C PHE A 97 -21.34 -0.13 19.18
N SER A 98 -20.51 -0.99 19.79
CA SER A 98 -20.93 -2.14 20.58
C SER A 98 -20.60 -1.94 22.06
N LEU A 99 -21.54 -1.33 22.80
CA LEU A 99 -21.75 -1.38 24.26
C LEU A 99 -21.93 0.01 24.90
N SER A 100 -23.18 0.46 24.86
CA SER A 100 -23.88 0.89 26.08
C SER A 100 -25.34 0.42 26.01
N VAL A 101 -25.56 -0.89 26.10
CA VAL A 101 -26.92 -1.42 26.32
C VAL A 101 -27.24 -1.23 27.80
N SER A 102 -27.68 -0.02 28.15
CA SER A 102 -28.43 0.23 29.37
C SER A 102 -29.84 -0.29 29.14
N LYS A 103 -30.21 -1.30 29.93
CA LYS A 103 -31.46 -2.04 29.84
C LYS A 103 -32.61 -1.21 30.41
N LYS A 104 -33.41 -0.53 29.58
CA LYS A 104 -34.86 -0.37 29.80
C LYS A 104 -35.62 0.33 28.66
N GLU A 105 -36.77 -0.28 28.35
CA GLU A 105 -38.02 0.29 27.81
C GLU A 105 -38.10 0.70 26.31
N LEU A 106 -38.57 -0.27 25.52
CA LEU A 106 -39.71 -0.22 24.59
C LEU A 106 -40.15 1.17 24.05
N VAL A 107 -40.01 1.36 22.73
CA VAL A 107 -41.08 1.42 21.70
C VAL A 107 -40.41 1.69 20.32
N PRO A 108 -40.92 1.14 19.20
CA PRO A 108 -40.10 0.69 18.08
C PRO A 108 -40.07 1.70 16.92
N SER A 109 -38.90 1.91 16.35
CA SER A 109 -38.77 2.42 14.99
C SER A 109 -37.62 1.70 14.31
N VAL A 110 -38.00 0.72 13.50
CA VAL A 110 -37.33 0.23 12.28
C VAL A 110 -35.99 0.90 11.99
N TYR A 111 -34.92 0.30 12.49
CA TYR A 111 -33.64 0.32 11.78
C TYR A 111 -33.28 -1.13 11.57
N GLN A 112 -33.74 -1.67 10.43
CA GLN A 112 -33.11 -2.82 9.79
C GLN A 112 -31.63 -2.47 9.67
N ARG A 113 -30.81 -2.96 10.59
CA ARG A 113 -29.39 -3.11 10.35
C ARG A 113 -29.31 -4.23 9.32
N GLU A 114 -29.27 -3.84 8.05
CA GLU A 114 -29.07 -4.78 6.94
C GLU A 114 -27.81 -5.57 7.24
N GLU A 115 -27.99 -6.87 7.45
CA GLU A 115 -26.93 -7.83 7.68
C GLU A 115 -26.26 -8.04 6.33
N THR A 116 -25.28 -7.19 5.99
CA THR A 116 -24.43 -7.42 4.81
C THR A 116 -23.65 -8.70 5.09
N TRP A 117 -24.03 -9.78 4.41
CA TRP A 117 -23.34 -11.05 4.46
C TRP A 117 -21.95 -10.92 3.82
N ASP A 118 -21.00 -11.69 4.33
CA ASP A 118 -19.60 -11.64 3.89
C ASP A 118 -19.34 -12.71 2.83
N ILE A 119 -18.49 -12.37 1.85
CA ILE A 119 -18.12 -13.29 0.77
C ILE A 119 -17.04 -14.23 1.28
N LYS A 120 -17.24 -15.54 1.10
CA LYS A 120 -16.23 -16.54 1.49
C LYS A 120 -15.16 -16.66 0.40
N GLY A 121 -13.94 -17.03 0.77
CA GLY A 121 -12.85 -17.21 -0.20
C GLY A 121 -13.13 -18.26 -1.29
N GLU A 122 -14.02 -19.23 -1.04
CA GLU A 122 -14.47 -20.17 -2.07
C GLU A 122 -15.33 -19.48 -3.15
N ASP A 123 -16.11 -18.48 -2.75
CA ASP A 123 -16.98 -17.72 -3.66
C ASP A 123 -16.17 -16.70 -4.47
N GLU A 124 -15.13 -16.10 -3.88
CA GLU A 124 -14.16 -15.28 -4.62
C GLU A 124 -13.51 -16.09 -5.75
N ARG A 125 -13.10 -17.34 -5.48
CA ARG A 125 -12.51 -18.21 -6.50
C ARG A 125 -13.47 -18.48 -7.66
N LYS A 126 -14.78 -18.59 -7.40
CA LYS A 126 -15.78 -18.77 -8.47
C LYS A 126 -15.87 -17.53 -9.36
N ILE A 127 -15.79 -16.33 -8.77
CA ILE A 127 -15.83 -15.06 -9.52
C ILE A 127 -14.55 -14.91 -10.37
N ASP A 128 -13.39 -15.23 -9.79
CA ASP A 128 -12.11 -15.24 -10.51
C ASP A 128 -12.15 -16.24 -11.68
N GLU A 129 -12.79 -17.39 -11.48
CA GLU A 129 -12.95 -18.38 -12.54
C GLU A 129 -13.89 -17.91 -13.67
N LEU A 130 -14.91 -17.11 -13.35
CA LEU A 130 -15.85 -16.54 -14.32
C LEU A 130 -15.22 -15.42 -15.17
N TYR A 131 -14.33 -14.62 -14.58
CA TYR A 131 -13.73 -13.45 -15.23
C TYR A 131 -12.20 -13.55 -15.38
N LYS A 132 -11.69 -14.73 -15.74
CA LYS A 132 -10.25 -14.98 -15.95
C LYS A 132 -9.59 -14.06 -16.99
N ASP A 133 -10.39 -13.56 -17.93
CA ASP A 133 -9.98 -12.70 -19.05
C ASP A 133 -10.15 -11.20 -18.75
N LYS A 134 -10.47 -10.82 -17.50
CA LYS A 134 -10.73 -9.43 -17.09
C LYS A 134 -10.08 -9.11 -15.76
N ALA A 135 -9.82 -7.82 -15.53
CA ALA A 135 -9.37 -7.35 -14.22
C ALA A 135 -10.59 -7.07 -13.34
N ILE A 136 -10.69 -7.77 -12.21
CA ILE A 136 -11.66 -7.47 -11.16
C ILE A 136 -11.08 -6.34 -10.30
N LEU A 137 -11.78 -5.21 -10.24
CA LEU A 137 -11.38 -4.05 -9.44
C LEU A 137 -11.98 -4.12 -8.04
N GLU A 138 -13.27 -4.42 -7.97
CA GLU A 138 -14.04 -4.45 -6.71
C GLU A 138 -15.14 -5.50 -6.79
N ILE A 139 -15.44 -6.10 -5.63
CA ILE A 139 -16.49 -7.08 -5.43
C ILE A 139 -17.34 -6.59 -4.25
N HIS A 140 -18.62 -6.30 -4.50
CA HIS A 140 -19.56 -5.79 -3.50
C HIS A 140 -20.71 -6.77 -3.27
N PRO A 141 -20.86 -7.35 -2.07
CA PRO A 141 -22.04 -8.16 -1.75
C PRO A 141 -23.28 -7.27 -1.77
N THR A 142 -24.35 -7.76 -2.38
CA THR A 142 -25.64 -7.07 -2.34
C THR A 142 -26.38 -7.40 -1.04
N MET A 143 -27.50 -6.74 -0.77
CA MET A 143 -28.35 -7.09 0.38
C MET A 143 -29.00 -8.48 0.28
N GLU A 144 -28.97 -9.08 -0.91
CA GLU A 144 -29.54 -10.40 -1.17
C GLU A 144 -28.41 -11.43 -1.21
N GLU A 145 -28.50 -12.44 -0.33
CA GLU A 145 -27.48 -13.48 -0.23
C GLU A 145 -27.31 -14.22 -1.56
N GLY A 146 -26.06 -14.35 -1.99
CA GLY A 146 -25.70 -14.98 -3.25
C GLY A 146 -25.59 -14.04 -4.44
N PHE A 147 -25.96 -12.76 -4.32
CA PHE A 147 -25.83 -11.79 -5.41
C PHE A 147 -24.74 -10.76 -5.10
N VAL A 148 -23.84 -10.57 -6.06
CA VAL A 148 -22.66 -9.72 -5.91
C VAL A 148 -22.53 -8.79 -7.12
N VAL A 149 -22.21 -7.53 -6.88
CA VAL A 149 -21.85 -6.59 -7.95
C VAL A 149 -20.33 -6.57 -8.09
N VAL A 150 -19.85 -6.89 -9.28
CA VAL A 150 -18.43 -6.91 -9.62
C VAL A 150 -18.12 -5.76 -10.57
N THR A 151 -17.14 -4.94 -10.20
CA THR A 151 -16.59 -3.88 -11.06
C THR A 151 -15.42 -4.46 -11.84
N LEU A 152 -15.54 -4.50 -13.17
CA LEU A 152 -14.59 -5.11 -14.08
C LEU A 152 -13.91 -4.05 -14.95
N LYS A 153 -12.70 -4.37 -15.41
CA LYS A 153 -11.97 -3.62 -16.43
C LYS A 153 -11.40 -4.58 -17.46
N ASP A 154 -11.62 -4.29 -18.73
CA ASP A 154 -11.10 -5.11 -19.82
C ASP A 154 -9.59 -4.92 -19.98
N PHE A 155 -8.84 -6.00 -20.17
CA PHE A 155 -7.38 -5.94 -20.38
C PHE A 155 -7.00 -5.35 -21.75
N HIS A 156 -7.90 -5.43 -22.74
CA HIS A 156 -7.61 -5.10 -24.14
C HIS A 156 -8.48 -3.95 -24.71
N GLY A 157 -9.37 -3.37 -23.90
CA GLY A 157 -10.30 -2.32 -24.32
C GLY A 157 -9.94 -0.91 -23.82
N GLU A 158 -10.59 0.12 -24.40
CA GLU A 158 -10.48 1.52 -23.95
C GLU A 158 -10.99 1.69 -22.51
N GLY A 159 -10.12 1.42 -21.53
CA GLY A 159 -9.97 2.08 -20.22
C GLY A 159 -11.15 2.16 -19.23
N ASN A 160 -12.39 1.88 -19.64
CA ASN A 160 -13.58 2.16 -18.86
C ASN A 160 -13.98 0.94 -18.02
N SER A 161 -14.11 1.16 -16.71
CA SER A 161 -14.65 0.16 -15.79
C SER A 161 -16.16 0.04 -15.99
N TYR A 162 -16.69 -1.18 -15.89
CA TYR A 162 -18.13 -1.43 -15.93
C TYR A 162 -18.54 -2.42 -14.86
N GLN A 163 -19.81 -2.33 -14.43
CA GLN A 163 -20.36 -3.16 -13.38
C GLN A 163 -21.15 -4.33 -13.98
N ARG A 164 -21.06 -5.49 -13.32
CA ARG A 164 -21.84 -6.69 -13.60
C ARG A 164 -22.38 -7.28 -12.32
N VAL A 165 -23.52 -7.97 -12.41
CA VAL A 165 -24.11 -8.67 -11.27
C VAL A 165 -23.89 -10.17 -11.46
N VAL A 166 -23.37 -10.82 -10.44
CA VAL A 166 -23.01 -12.23 -10.43
C VAL A 166 -23.78 -12.93 -9.33
N TYR A 167 -24.35 -14.09 -9.66
CA TYR A 167 -24.89 -15.02 -8.70
C TYR A 167 -23.82 -16.04 -8.29
N ILE A 168 -23.55 -16.16 -7.00
CA ILE A 168 -22.45 -16.98 -6.45
C ILE A 168 -22.92 -18.12 -5.52
N SER A 169 -24.21 -18.15 -5.15
CA SER A 169 -24.77 -19.22 -4.32
C SER A 169 -24.93 -20.56 -5.05
N SER A 170 -24.79 -20.58 -6.38
CA SER A 170 -24.69 -21.81 -7.17
C SER A 170 -23.30 -22.44 -7.08
N GLU A 171 -23.17 -23.70 -7.54
CA GLU A 171 -21.89 -24.42 -7.61
C GLU A 171 -20.86 -23.68 -8.47
N LYS A 172 -21.32 -22.91 -9.46
CA LYS A 172 -20.53 -22.02 -10.31
C LYS A 172 -21.08 -20.60 -10.25
N ALA A 173 -20.21 -19.60 -10.34
CA ALA A 173 -20.64 -18.21 -10.46
C ALA A 173 -21.26 -17.96 -11.85
N GLU A 174 -22.41 -17.30 -11.89
CA GLU A 174 -23.13 -16.98 -13.13
C GLU A 174 -23.42 -15.50 -13.25
N GLU A 175 -23.10 -14.90 -14.40
CA GLU A 175 -23.46 -13.50 -14.68
C GLU A 175 -24.95 -13.38 -14.97
N ILE A 176 -25.63 -12.53 -14.18
CA ILE A 176 -27.04 -12.22 -14.37
C ILE A 176 -27.18 -11.16 -15.45
N LYS A 177 -27.86 -11.53 -16.52
CA LYS A 177 -28.14 -10.65 -17.67
C LYS A 177 -29.53 -10.02 -17.63
N GLN A 178 -30.35 -10.34 -16.62
CA GLN A 178 -31.71 -9.84 -16.51
C GLN A 178 -31.70 -8.34 -16.17
N PRO A 179 -32.19 -7.44 -17.04
CA PRO A 179 -32.02 -6.00 -16.87
C PRO A 179 -32.63 -5.46 -15.57
N ALA A 180 -33.78 -5.98 -15.16
CA ALA A 180 -34.47 -5.56 -13.94
C ALA A 180 -33.69 -5.86 -12.67
N LEU A 181 -33.01 -7.02 -12.61
CA LEU A 181 -32.17 -7.40 -11.47
C LEU A 181 -30.85 -6.62 -11.48
N VAL A 182 -30.23 -6.48 -12.64
CA VAL A 182 -28.99 -5.72 -12.80
C VAL A 182 -29.18 -4.26 -12.35
N GLU A 183 -30.24 -3.61 -12.80
CA GLU A 183 -30.55 -2.24 -12.41
C GLU A 183 -30.87 -2.11 -10.92
N LYS A 184 -31.59 -3.07 -10.34
CA LYS A 184 -31.91 -3.12 -8.91
C LYS A 184 -30.63 -3.12 -8.06
N TYR A 185 -29.71 -4.06 -8.31
CA TYR A 185 -28.51 -4.21 -7.47
C TYR A 185 -27.46 -3.12 -7.72
N ILE A 186 -27.33 -2.63 -8.96
CA ILE A 186 -26.44 -1.49 -9.25
C ILE A 186 -26.94 -0.20 -8.57
N LYS A 187 -28.26 0.06 -8.60
CA LYS A 187 -28.83 1.21 -7.87
C LYS A 187 -28.65 1.08 -6.37
N GLN A 188 -28.78 -0.13 -5.83
CA GLN A 188 -28.52 -0.38 -4.41
C GLN A 188 -27.08 -0.03 -4.04
N LEU A 189 -26.09 -0.42 -4.85
CA LEU A 189 -24.68 -0.06 -4.63
C LEU A 189 -24.46 1.46 -4.68
N ASN A 190 -25.02 2.14 -5.70
CA ASN A 190 -24.84 3.59 -5.88
C ASN A 190 -25.54 4.44 -4.80
N ASN A 191 -26.60 3.92 -4.18
CA ASN A 191 -27.30 4.61 -3.09
C ASN A 191 -26.67 4.34 -1.71
N ALA A 192 -25.73 3.38 -1.61
CA ALA A 192 -25.06 3.00 -0.36
C ALA A 192 -23.72 3.73 -0.14
N GLY A 193 -23.22 4.49 -1.12
CA GLY A 193 -22.01 5.32 -1.03
C GLY A 193 -22.31 6.80 -0.77
#